data_AF-A0AAV7YNH5-F1
#
_entry.id   AF-A0AAV7YNH5-F1
#
_cell.length_a   1.000
_cell.length_b   1.000
_cell.length_c   1.000
_cell.angle_alpha   90.00
_cell.angle_beta   90.00
_cell.angle_gamma   90.00
#
_symmetry.space_group_name_H-M   'P 1'
#
loop_
_entity.id
_entity.type
_entity.pdbx_description
1 polymer ?
#
loop_
_entity_poly.entity_id
_entity_poly.type
_entity_poly.pdbx_seq_one_letter_code
_entity_poly.pdbx_strand_id
1 'polypeptide(L)'
;MDLQQRFKQSGMITGFEVSNLITSNRRLRGDKKGKRKITPRNPLDFETYWLEYQLLNYLDEETETYRTRSKLLTFLEKVKKYDLTSGEIIQILDTRPNNLLELYLLLTTRSREKILDQEMLELIDLSKKTYMWTDEDQIKKDKNKKRKKENAKGKKKKIEKDKEQEQENEKEMEMEIIKDEDEKN
;
A
#
# COMPACT_ATOMS: atom_id res chain seq x y z
N MET A 1 9.94 21.16 -30.56
CA MET A 1 9.23 21.44 -29.29
C MET A 1 9.28 20.19 -28.44
N ASP A 2 9.99 20.24 -27.32
CA ASP A 2 10.28 19.09 -26.47
C ASP A 2 9.02 18.50 -25.82
N LEU A 3 8.77 17.22 -26.11
CA LEU A 3 7.73 16.41 -25.46
C LEU A 3 8.06 16.08 -23.98
N GLN A 4 9.25 16.43 -23.50
CA GLN A 4 9.68 16.18 -22.11
C GLN A 4 9.19 17.23 -21.10
N GLN A 5 8.58 18.33 -21.55
CA GLN A 5 8.14 19.42 -20.67
C GLN A 5 6.66 19.37 -20.27
N ARG A 6 5.87 18.46 -20.84
CA ARG A 6 4.45 18.31 -20.49
C ARG A 6 4.32 17.22 -19.42
N PHE A 7 3.78 17.60 -18.26
CA PHE A 7 3.55 16.77 -17.07
C PHE A 7 4.73 16.60 -16.10
N LYS A 8 5.40 17.71 -15.75
CA LYS A 8 6.01 17.83 -14.41
C LYS A 8 5.03 18.44 -13.40
N GLN A 9 3.76 18.04 -13.46
CA GLN A 9 2.86 18.20 -12.31
C GLN A 9 3.08 17.01 -11.39
N SER A 10 4.24 17.01 -10.71
CA SER A 10 4.54 16.08 -9.62
C SER A 10 3.75 16.51 -8.38
N GLY A 11 2.42 16.39 -8.44
CA GLY A 11 1.56 16.54 -7.29
C GLY A 11 1.47 15.23 -6.54
N MET A 12 1.44 15.29 -5.20
CA MET A 12 1.13 14.11 -4.40
C MET A 12 -0.31 13.67 -4.71
N ILE A 13 -0.49 12.40 -5.05
CA ILE A 13 -1.78 11.82 -5.43
C ILE A 13 -2.28 10.95 -4.27
N THR A 14 -3.57 11.04 -3.97
CA THR A 14 -4.22 10.20 -2.95
C THR A 14 -4.50 8.79 -3.50
N GLY A 15 -4.57 7.79 -2.62
CA GLY A 15 -5.00 6.43 -3.04
C GLY A 15 -6.33 6.45 -3.80
N PHE A 16 -7.27 7.30 -3.38
CA PHE A 16 -8.58 7.48 -4.03
C PHE A 16 -8.47 7.94 -5.49
N GLU A 17 -7.57 8.89 -5.76
CA GLU A 17 -7.35 9.39 -7.11
C GLU A 17 -6.67 8.34 -7.98
N VAL A 18 -5.73 7.57 -7.42
CA VAL A 18 -5.10 6.43 -8.11
C VAL A 18 -6.15 5.39 -8.49
N SER A 19 -7.03 5.00 -7.56
CA SER A 19 -8.10 4.04 -7.78
C SER A 19 -9.09 4.49 -8.86
N ASN A 20 -9.51 5.76 -8.80
CA ASN A 20 -10.36 6.35 -9.83
C ASN A 20 -9.67 6.39 -11.20
N LEU A 21 -8.37 6.71 -11.24
CA LEU A 21 -7.59 6.78 -12.46
C LEU A 21 -7.47 5.39 -13.11
N ILE A 22 -7.09 4.37 -12.35
CA ILE A 22 -6.97 2.99 -12.84
C ILE A 22 -8.34 2.49 -13.31
N THR A 23 -9.39 2.72 -12.53
CA THR A 23 -10.76 2.33 -12.89
C THR A 23 -11.23 3.03 -14.17
N SER A 24 -10.91 4.31 -14.34
CA SER A 24 -11.25 5.08 -15.53
C SER A 24 -10.49 4.57 -16.76
N ASN A 25 -9.19 4.30 -16.63
CA ASN A 25 -8.37 3.72 -17.69
C ASN A 25 -8.87 2.34 -18.13
N ARG A 26 -9.27 1.49 -17.18
CA ARG A 26 -9.90 0.19 -17.47
C ARG A 26 -11.19 0.33 -18.27
N ARG A 27 -12.05 1.29 -17.90
CA ARG A 27 -13.28 1.60 -18.65
C ARG A 27 -12.99 2.06 -20.08
N LEU A 28 -11.96 2.88 -20.29
CA LEU A 28 -11.54 3.33 -21.62
C LEU A 28 -11.04 2.18 -22.50
N ARG A 29 -10.35 1.20 -21.91
CA ARG A 29 -9.98 -0.06 -22.58
C ARG A 29 -11.16 -1.03 -22.77
N GLY A 30 -12.35 -0.62 -22.33
CA GLY A 30 -13.60 -1.38 -22.47
C GLY A 30 -13.71 -2.56 -21.50
N ASP A 31 -12.84 -2.63 -20.49
CA ASP A 31 -12.90 -3.67 -19.49
C ASP A 31 -14.00 -3.34 -18.46
N LYS A 32 -15.20 -3.86 -18.71
CA LYS A 32 -16.35 -3.74 -17.80
C LYS A 32 -16.38 -4.97 -16.91
N LYS A 33 -15.93 -4.82 -15.65
CA LYS A 33 -16.07 -5.82 -14.58
C LYS A 33 -15.50 -7.21 -14.92
N GLY A 34 -14.33 -7.28 -15.56
CA GLY A 34 -13.63 -8.56 -15.82
C GLY A 34 -14.34 -9.51 -16.77
N LYS A 35 -15.34 -9.03 -17.53
CA LYS A 35 -16.14 -9.87 -18.44
C LYS A 35 -15.52 -10.05 -19.82
N ARG A 36 -14.40 -9.39 -20.12
CA ARG A 36 -13.63 -9.64 -21.34
C ARG A 36 -12.37 -10.39 -20.93
N LYS A 37 -12.10 -11.51 -21.61
CA LYS A 37 -10.75 -12.08 -21.62
C LYS A 37 -9.86 -11.00 -22.24
N ILE A 38 -9.19 -10.22 -21.41
CA ILE A 38 -8.11 -9.36 -21.84
C ILE A 38 -7.01 -10.34 -22.25
N THR A 39 -6.96 -10.65 -23.54
CA THR A 39 -5.74 -11.18 -24.14
C THR A 39 -4.84 -9.97 -24.33
N PRO A 40 -3.83 -9.76 -23.47
CA PRO A 40 -2.83 -8.73 -23.71
C PRO A 40 -2.23 -8.99 -25.10
N ARG A 41 -2.28 -7.99 -25.98
CA ARG A 41 -1.73 -8.13 -27.33
C ARG A 41 -0.20 -8.08 -27.29
N ASN A 42 0.35 -7.45 -26.25
CA ASN A 42 1.78 -7.38 -25.94
C ASN A 42 2.08 -7.82 -24.50
N PRO A 43 3.24 -8.42 -24.23
CA PRO A 43 3.66 -8.81 -22.87
C PRO A 43 3.74 -7.63 -21.90
N LEU A 44 4.06 -6.42 -22.38
CA LEU A 44 4.07 -5.20 -21.56
C LEU A 44 2.68 -4.81 -21.03
N ASP A 45 1.62 -5.20 -21.75
CA ASP A 45 0.26 -5.00 -21.28
C ASP A 45 0.00 -5.90 -20.07
N PHE A 46 0.54 -7.14 -20.06
CA PHE A 46 0.30 -8.10 -18.97
C PHE A 46 0.83 -7.59 -17.63
N GLU A 47 2.06 -7.09 -17.58
CA GLU A 47 2.64 -6.50 -16.37
C GLU A 47 1.82 -5.31 -15.87
N THR A 48 1.43 -4.43 -16.79
CA THR A 48 0.61 -3.25 -16.47
C THR A 48 -0.76 -3.67 -15.91
N TYR A 49 -1.42 -4.66 -16.54
CA TYR A 49 -2.70 -5.19 -16.09
C TYR A 49 -2.61 -5.85 -14.72
N TRP A 50 -1.56 -6.65 -14.49
CA TRP A 50 -1.31 -7.29 -13.20
C TRP A 50 -1.06 -6.26 -12.10
N LEU A 51 -0.23 -5.24 -12.38
CA LEU A 51 0.06 -4.17 -11.44
C LEU A 51 -1.20 -3.37 -11.09
N GLU A 52 -1.98 -2.96 -12.09
CA GLU A 52 -3.27 -2.29 -11.87
C GLU A 52 -4.24 -3.16 -11.07
N TYR A 53 -4.26 -4.48 -11.31
CA TYR A 53 -5.13 -5.40 -10.60
C TYR A 53 -4.72 -5.53 -9.13
N GLN A 54 -3.42 -5.68 -8.88
CA GLN A 54 -2.89 -5.75 -7.54
C GLN A 54 -3.06 -4.44 -6.78
N LEU A 55 -2.86 -3.30 -7.43
CA LEU A 55 -3.11 -1.98 -6.85
C LEU A 55 -4.58 -1.80 -6.50
N LEU A 56 -5.51 -2.16 -7.39
CA LEU A 56 -6.93 -2.08 -7.10
C LEU A 56 -7.32 -2.99 -5.95
N ASN A 57 -6.81 -4.23 -5.88
CA ASN A 57 -7.08 -5.11 -4.76
C ASN A 57 -6.53 -4.55 -3.44
N TYR A 58 -5.32 -3.99 -3.48
CA TYR A 58 -4.72 -3.34 -2.32
C TYR A 58 -5.56 -2.16 -1.83
N LEU A 59 -6.10 -1.36 -2.76
CA LEU A 59 -6.90 -0.18 -2.44
C LEU A 59 -8.36 -0.52 -2.05
N ASP A 60 -8.98 -1.53 -2.68
CA ASP A 60 -10.33 -2.02 -2.37
C ASP A 60 -10.40 -2.72 -0.99
N GLU A 61 -9.38 -3.50 -0.63
CA GLU A 61 -9.29 -4.12 0.70
C GLU A 61 -9.16 -3.07 1.83
N GLU A 62 -8.72 -1.86 1.48
CA GLU A 62 -8.18 -0.91 2.44
C GLU A 62 -8.93 0.44 2.47
N THR A 63 -10.19 0.53 1.97
CA THR A 63 -11.29 1.47 2.37
C THR A 63 -11.78 2.59 1.42
N GLU A 64 -11.70 2.39 0.12
CA GLU A 64 -12.15 3.44 -0.81
C GLU A 64 -13.66 3.51 -1.07
N THR A 65 -14.43 2.51 -0.64
CA THR A 65 -15.88 2.47 -0.82
C THR A 65 -16.64 3.66 -0.23
N TYR A 66 -16.08 4.35 0.77
CA TYR A 66 -16.72 5.48 1.43
C TYR A 66 -16.18 6.86 1.02
N ARG A 67 -15.14 6.90 0.20
CA ARG A 67 -14.50 8.13 -0.25
C ARG A 67 -15.30 8.72 -1.40
N THR A 68 -15.94 9.86 -1.16
CA THR A 68 -16.53 10.69 -2.23
C THR A 68 -15.78 12.01 -2.31
N ARG A 69 -15.75 12.60 -3.51
CA ARG A 69 -15.10 13.90 -3.74
C ARG A 69 -15.64 14.98 -2.80
N SER A 70 -16.95 14.96 -2.52
CA SER A 70 -17.61 15.89 -1.59
C SER A 70 -17.09 15.75 -0.15
N LYS A 71 -16.93 14.51 0.34
CA LYS A 71 -16.39 14.25 1.68
C LYS A 71 -14.94 14.70 1.81
N LEU A 72 -14.12 14.44 0.78
CA LEU A 72 -12.72 14.89 0.74
C LEU A 72 -12.63 16.42 0.77
N LEU A 73 -13.47 17.12 0.00
CA LEU A 73 -13.52 18.60 0.02
C LEU A 73 -13.89 19.13 1.40
N THR A 74 -14.92 18.59 2.04
CA THR A 74 -15.30 19.01 3.41
C THR A 74 -14.22 18.72 4.45
N PHE A 75 -13.44 17.66 4.28
CA PHE A 75 -12.29 17.39 5.14
C PHE A 75 -11.18 18.41 4.92
N LEU A 76 -10.82 18.67 3.67
CA LEU A 76 -9.80 19.66 3.31
C LEU A 76 -10.15 21.06 3.83
N GLU A 77 -11.41 21.47 3.76
CA GLU A 77 -11.86 22.75 4.33
C GLU A 77 -11.67 22.83 5.84
N LYS A 78 -11.99 21.75 6.56
CA LYS A 78 -11.87 21.70 8.02
C LYS A 78 -10.44 21.57 8.50
N VAL A 79 -9.57 20.93 7.72
CA VAL A 79 -8.17 20.70 8.10
C VAL A 79 -7.28 21.92 7.88
N LYS A 80 -7.71 22.88 7.04
CA LYS A 80 -6.99 24.15 6.83
C LYS A 80 -6.64 24.90 8.12
N LYS A 81 -7.43 24.73 9.20
CA LYS A 81 -7.17 25.39 10.49
C LYS A 81 -5.90 24.90 11.20
N TYR A 82 -5.41 23.71 10.85
CA TYR A 82 -4.26 23.07 11.51
C TYR A 82 -2.91 23.32 10.82
N ASP A 83 -2.86 24.16 9.76
CA ASP A 83 -1.62 24.51 9.02
C ASP A 83 -0.76 23.28 8.60
N LEU A 84 -1.44 22.20 8.21
CA LEU A 84 -0.79 20.98 7.76
C LEU A 84 -0.27 21.11 6.33
N THR A 85 0.87 20.49 6.07
CA THR A 85 1.41 20.34 4.72
C THR A 85 0.55 19.41 3.88
N SER A 86 0.54 19.59 2.55
CA SER A 86 -0.22 18.73 1.64
C SER A 86 0.14 17.25 1.79
N GLY A 87 1.40 16.94 2.11
CA GLY A 87 1.85 15.57 2.34
C GLY A 87 1.28 14.96 3.62
N GLU A 88 1.26 15.71 4.73
CA GLU A 88 0.65 15.25 5.99
C GLU A 88 -0.86 15.03 5.82
N ILE A 89 -1.53 15.94 5.12
CA ILE A 89 -2.96 15.82 4.82
C ILE A 89 -3.22 14.53 4.05
N ILE A 90 -2.45 14.25 2.99
CA ILE A 90 -2.58 13.03 2.19
C ILE A 90 -2.28 11.79 3.03
N GLN A 91 -1.23 11.83 3.86
CA GLN A 91 -0.89 10.74 4.75
C GLN A 91 -2.01 10.45 5.75
N ILE A 92 -2.62 11.47 6.34
CA ILE A 92 -3.78 11.32 7.23
C ILE A 92 -4.98 10.75 6.47
N LEU A 93 -5.24 11.26 5.25
CA LEU A 93 -6.32 10.77 4.40
C LEU A 93 -6.15 9.29 4.06
N ASP A 94 -4.94 8.86 3.73
CA ASP A 94 -4.65 7.49 3.27
C ASP A 94 -4.49 6.50 4.42
N THR A 95 -3.67 6.83 5.42
CA THR A 95 -3.38 5.91 6.54
C THR A 95 -4.50 5.88 7.58
N ARG A 96 -5.22 7.01 7.72
CA ARG A 96 -6.33 7.23 8.65
C ARG A 96 -5.98 6.82 10.09
N PRO A 97 -5.33 7.73 10.83
CA PRO A 97 -4.87 7.44 12.18
C PRO A 97 -6.04 7.23 13.12
N ASN A 98 -5.96 6.19 13.95
CA ASN A 98 -7.01 5.84 14.92
C ASN A 98 -6.67 6.25 16.35
N ASN A 99 -5.39 6.47 16.62
CA ASN A 99 -4.89 6.88 17.92
C ASN A 99 -3.91 8.04 17.79
N LEU A 100 -3.66 8.72 18.90
CA LEU A 100 -2.78 9.88 18.96
C LEU A 100 -1.36 9.55 18.49
N LEU A 101 -0.84 8.37 18.85
CA LEU A 101 0.50 7.92 18.47
C LEU A 101 0.66 7.78 16.96
N GLU A 102 -0.30 7.17 16.28
CA GLU A 102 -0.32 7.03 14.82
C GLU A 102 -0.34 8.41 14.16
N LEU A 103 -1.19 9.32 14.64
CA LEU A 103 -1.22 10.69 14.12
C LEU A 103 0.12 11.40 14.36
N TYR A 104 0.72 11.23 15.54
CA TYR A 104 2.01 11.84 15.89
C TYR A 104 3.16 11.38 14.99
N LEU A 105 3.11 10.13 14.51
CA LEU A 105 4.10 9.58 13.57
C LEU A 105 3.93 10.11 12.14
N LEU A 106 2.71 10.50 11.76
CA LEU A 106 2.42 11.05 10.42
C LEU A 106 2.74 12.53 10.33
N LEU A 107 2.60 13.27 11.43
CA LEU A 107 2.89 14.70 11.47
C LEU A 107 4.40 14.95 11.49
N THR A 108 4.83 16.00 10.81
CA THR A 108 6.18 16.54 10.93
C THR A 108 6.34 17.22 12.29
N THR A 109 7.59 17.37 12.75
CA THR A 109 7.90 18.02 14.03
C THR A 109 7.29 19.42 14.11
N ARG A 110 7.33 20.18 13.01
CA ARG A 110 6.77 21.54 12.93
C ARG A 110 5.26 21.58 13.17
N SER A 111 4.51 20.65 12.59
CA SER A 111 3.06 20.57 12.78
C SER A 111 2.71 20.08 14.18
N ARG A 112 3.51 19.19 14.76
CA ARG A 112 3.34 18.69 16.14
C ARG A 112 3.54 19.75 17.21
N GLU A 113 4.48 20.67 17.01
CA GLU A 113 4.73 21.77 17.96
C GLU A 113 3.61 22.81 17.98
N LYS A 114 2.87 22.95 16.87
CA LYS A 114 1.80 23.94 16.73
C LYS A 114 0.44 23.45 17.19
N ILE A 115 0.19 22.14 17.07
CA ILE A 115 -1.12 21.53 17.31
C ILE A 115 -1.14 20.95 18.72
N LEU A 116 -2.13 21.35 19.52
CA LEU A 116 -2.33 20.81 20.86
C LEU A 116 -2.88 19.39 20.81
N ASP A 117 -2.67 18.60 21.86
CA ASP A 117 -3.17 17.21 21.94
C ASP A 117 -4.70 17.13 21.76
N GLN A 118 -5.45 18.13 22.26
CA GLN A 118 -6.89 18.22 22.08
C GLN A 118 -7.28 18.41 20.61
N GLU A 119 -6.54 19.24 19.88
CA GLU A 119 -6.73 19.49 18.45
C GLU A 119 -6.37 18.27 17.61
N MET A 120 -5.37 17.49 18.04
CA MET A 120 -5.04 16.22 17.42
C MET A 120 -6.16 15.18 17.59
N LEU A 121 -6.81 15.14 18.76
CA LEU A 121 -7.99 14.29 18.98
C LEU A 121 -9.15 14.72 18.08
N GLU A 122 -9.41 16.02 17.94
CA GLU A 122 -10.41 16.53 16.99
C GLU A 122 -10.09 16.11 15.55
N LEU A 123 -8.82 16.13 15.16
CA LEU A 123 -8.38 15.74 13.82
C LEU A 123 -8.61 14.24 13.57
N ILE A 124 -8.37 13.40 14.57
CA ILE A 124 -8.69 11.97 14.53
C ILE A 124 -10.19 11.77 14.34
N ASP A 125 -11.02 12.45 15.15
CA ASP A 125 -12.48 12.33 15.07
C ASP A 125 -13.02 12.87 13.74
N LEU A 126 -12.43 13.95 13.23
CA LEU A 126 -12.74 14.50 11.91
C LEU A 126 -12.42 13.49 10.81
N SER A 127 -11.29 12.80 10.89
CA SER A 127 -10.92 11.76 9.94
C SER A 127 -11.92 10.59 9.98
N LYS A 128 -12.28 10.09 11.17
CA LYS A 128 -13.26 9.00 11.36
C LYS A 128 -14.63 9.37 10.80
N LYS A 129 -15.10 10.58 11.10
CA LYS A 129 -16.39 11.11 10.63
C LYS A 129 -16.44 11.25 9.11
N THR A 130 -15.35 11.69 8.50
CA THR A 130 -15.25 11.86 7.04
C THR A 130 -15.43 10.53 6.32
N TYR A 131 -14.86 9.45 6.86
CA TYR A 131 -14.92 8.13 6.24
C TYR A 131 -16.08 7.25 6.71
N MET A 132 -16.95 7.75 7.61
CA MET A 132 -18.00 6.94 8.24
C MET A 132 -17.44 5.65 8.85
N TRP A 133 -16.23 5.74 9.42
CA TRP A 133 -15.52 4.61 9.97
C TRP A 133 -16.24 4.15 11.25
N THR A 134 -16.69 2.88 11.28
CA THR A 134 -17.18 2.22 12.50
C THR A 134 -16.10 1.32 13.12
N ASP A 135 -16.17 1.11 14.44
CA ASP A 135 -15.19 0.26 15.16
C ASP A 135 -15.02 -1.14 14.54
N GLU A 136 -16.03 -1.65 13.82
CA GLU A 136 -15.95 -2.89 13.04
C GLU A 136 -14.91 -2.86 11.91
N ASP A 137 -14.74 -1.72 11.23
CA ASP A 137 -13.72 -1.56 10.19
C ASP A 137 -12.31 -1.49 10.79
N GLN A 138 -12.19 -1.13 12.07
CA GLN A 138 -10.93 -1.22 12.82
C GLN A 138 -10.56 -2.67 13.10
N ILE A 139 -11.54 -3.49 13.52
CA ILE A 139 -11.36 -4.93 13.74
C ILE A 139 -10.90 -5.63 12.45
N LYS A 140 -11.43 -5.24 11.28
CA LYS A 140 -10.99 -5.75 9.98
C LYS A 140 -9.54 -5.36 9.68
N LYS A 141 -9.16 -4.09 9.89
CA LYS A 141 -7.78 -3.59 9.65
C LYS A 141 -6.77 -4.32 10.54
N ASP A 142 -7.09 -4.55 11.81
CA ASP A 142 -6.21 -5.23 12.76
C ASP A 142 -6.07 -6.73 12.46
N LYS A 143 -7.17 -7.39 12.07
CA LYS A 143 -7.13 -8.79 11.58
C LYS A 143 -6.26 -8.90 10.31
N ASN A 144 -6.35 -7.95 9.39
CA ASN A 144 -5.56 -7.98 8.16
C ASN A 144 -4.07 -7.68 8.41
N LYS A 145 -3.73 -6.75 9.32
CA LYS A 145 -2.36 -6.53 9.81
C LYS A 145 -1.77 -7.80 10.46
N LYS A 146 -2.56 -8.53 11.27
CA LYS A 146 -2.14 -9.82 11.85
C LYS A 146 -1.86 -10.87 10.78
N ARG A 147 -2.77 -11.05 9.80
CA ARG A 147 -2.57 -11.97 8.67
C ARG A 147 -1.33 -11.63 7.83
N LYS A 148 -1.06 -10.35 7.54
CA LYS A 148 0.15 -9.92 6.83
C LYS A 148 1.43 -10.24 7.63
N LYS A 149 1.43 -10.08 8.95
CA LYS A 149 2.56 -10.45 9.83
C LYS A 149 2.79 -11.97 9.90
N GLU A 150 1.73 -12.77 9.93
CA GLU A 150 1.81 -14.23 9.92
C GLU A 150 2.34 -14.76 8.58
N ASN A 151 1.85 -14.23 7.45
CA ASN A 151 2.36 -14.59 6.13
C ASN A 151 3.83 -14.19 5.91
N ALA A 152 4.27 -13.04 6.47
CA ALA A 152 5.67 -12.63 6.43
C ALA A 152 6.58 -13.55 7.27
N LYS A 153 6.12 -14.03 8.42
CA LYS A 153 6.83 -15.02 9.24
C LYS A 153 6.89 -16.39 8.57
N GLY A 154 5.81 -16.81 7.90
CA GLY A 154 5.76 -18.05 7.13
C GLY A 154 6.73 -18.06 5.94
N LYS A 155 6.81 -16.95 5.20
CA LYS A 155 7.80 -16.79 4.11
C LYS A 155 9.24 -16.81 4.61
N LYS A 156 9.56 -16.17 5.74
CA LYS A 156 10.91 -16.22 6.33
C LYS A 156 11.33 -17.64 6.74
N LYS A 157 10.45 -18.40 7.39
CA LYS A 157 10.72 -19.80 7.77
C LYS A 157 10.92 -20.74 6.59
N LYS A 158 10.28 -20.47 5.45
CA LYS A 158 10.44 -21.28 4.23
C LYS A 158 11.79 -21.02 3.56
N ILE A 159 12.19 -19.75 3.47
CA ILE A 159 13.50 -19.33 2.95
C ILE A 159 14.66 -19.85 3.81
N GLU A 160 14.49 -19.95 5.13
CA GLU A 160 15.50 -20.53 6.03
C GLU A 160 15.71 -22.03 5.80
N LYS A 161 14.61 -22.78 5.62
CA LYS A 161 14.67 -24.23 5.34
C LYS A 161 15.25 -24.54 3.96
N ASP A 162 14.92 -23.73 2.96
CA ASP A 162 15.45 -23.92 1.60
C ASP A 162 16.99 -23.68 1.56
N LYS A 163 17.50 -22.77 2.41
CA LYS A 163 18.95 -22.54 2.57
C LYS A 163 19.69 -23.63 3.35
N GLU A 164 19.04 -24.23 4.34
CA GLU A 164 19.62 -25.37 5.08
C GLU A 164 19.74 -26.60 4.18
N GLN A 165 18.77 -26.85 3.29
CA GLN A 165 18.82 -27.95 2.32
C GLN A 165 19.86 -27.74 1.21
N GLU A 166 20.10 -26.51 0.76
CA GLU A 166 21.19 -26.23 -0.20
C GLU A 166 22.58 -26.48 0.43
N GLN A 167 22.78 -26.11 1.70
CA GLN A 167 24.05 -26.36 2.41
C GLN A 167 24.29 -27.84 2.75
N GLU A 168 23.23 -28.62 2.95
CA GLU A 168 23.33 -30.06 3.21
C GLU A 168 23.67 -30.81 1.91
N ASN A 169 23.05 -30.41 0.78
CA ASN A 169 23.34 -30.98 -0.54
C ASN A 169 24.76 -30.62 -1.05
N GLU A 170 25.28 -29.43 -0.75
CA GLU A 170 26.68 -29.07 -1.10
C GLU A 170 27.70 -29.91 -0.31
N LYS A 171 27.43 -30.19 0.98
CA LYS A 171 28.30 -31.04 1.81
C LYS A 171 28.28 -32.51 1.42
N GLU A 172 27.13 -33.03 0.94
CA GLU A 172 27.05 -34.39 0.41
C GLU A 172 27.85 -34.55 -0.90
N MET A 173 27.83 -33.53 -1.78
CA MET A 173 28.65 -33.51 -2.99
C MET A 173 30.16 -33.44 -2.70
N GLU A 174 30.59 -32.66 -1.71
CA GLU A 174 32.01 -32.60 -1.32
C GLU A 174 32.51 -33.93 -0.71
N MET A 175 31.65 -34.68 -0.01
CA MET A 175 31.99 -35.99 0.55
C MET A 175 32.05 -37.12 -0.49
N GLU A 176 31.35 -36.99 -1.63
CA GLU A 176 31.49 -37.94 -2.75
C GLU A 176 32.81 -37.72 -3.51
N ILE A 177 33.24 -36.46 -3.69
CA ILE A 177 34.49 -36.13 -4.40
C ILE A 177 35.72 -36.67 -3.66
N ILE A 178 35.72 -36.66 -2.32
CA ILE A 178 36.85 -37.16 -1.50
C ILE A 178 36.98 -38.68 -1.58
N LYS A 179 35.87 -39.43 -1.74
CA LYS A 179 35.91 -40.90 -1.84
C LYS A 179 36.50 -41.39 -3.16
N ASP A 180 36.33 -40.61 -4.22
CA ASP A 180 36.89 -40.93 -5.54
C ASP A 180 38.40 -40.65 -5.66
N GLU A 181 38.97 -39.84 -4.75
CA GLU A 181 40.42 -39.59 -4.69
C GLU A 181 41.17 -40.66 -3.89
N ASP A 182 40.54 -41.31 -2.89
CA ASP A 182 41.16 -42.37 -2.10
C ASP A 182 41.19 -43.74 -2.80
N GLU A 183 40.37 -43.96 -3.84
CA GLU A 183 40.42 -45.20 -4.66
C GLU A 183 41.46 -45.16 -5.80
N LYS A 184 42.21 -44.06 -5.94
CA LYS A 184 43.24 -43.89 -6.99
C LYS A 184 44.69 -43.78 -6.51
N ASN A 185 44.97 -44.01 -5.22
CA ASN A 185 46.33 -44.14 -4.69
C ASN A 185 46.68 -45.57 -4.27
#